data_AF-A0A440K2T2-F1
#
_entry.id   AF-A0A440K2T2-F1
#
_cell.length_a   1.000
_cell.length_b   1.000
_cell.length_c   1.000
_cell.angle_alpha   90.00
_cell.angle_beta   90.00
_cell.angle_gamma   90.00
#
_symmetry.space_group_name_H-M   'P 1'
#
loop_
_entity.id
_entity.type
_entity.pdbx_description
1 polymer ?
#
loop_
_entity_poly.entity_id
_entity_poly.type
_entity_poly.pdbx_seq_one_letter_code
_entity_poly.pdbx_strand_id
1 'polypeptide(L)' 'NHRCRKTRAPSVRFLPLAALKHYIDETLDHRHLNDVLGHDHVTAECLAKHFYDWCKAQIPETSAVRVSETPKTWAEYRP' A
#
# COMPACT_ATOMS: atom_id res chain seq x y z
N ASN A 1 0.69 48.26 1.27
CA ASN A 1 1.40 47.14 1.92
C ASN A 1 0.43 46.14 2.56
N HIS A 2 -0.16 45.24 1.77
CA HIS A 2 -0.93 44.11 2.31
C HIS A 2 -0.14 42.81 2.05
N ARG A 3 0.62 42.35 3.05
CA ARG A 3 1.27 41.02 2.99
C ARG A 3 0.20 39.97 3.30
N CYS A 4 -0.35 39.39 2.25
CA CYS A 4 -1.15 38.17 2.33
C CYS A 4 -0.21 37.00 2.67
N ARG A 5 0.03 36.75 3.96
CA ARG A 5 0.66 35.51 4.43
C ARG A 5 -0.37 34.40 4.25
N LYS A 6 -0.34 33.70 3.11
CA LYS A 6 -1.02 32.41 2.97
C LYS A 6 -0.34 31.43 3.92
N THR A 7 -0.91 31.25 5.10
CA THR A 7 -0.67 30.08 5.95
C THR A 7 -1.14 28.87 5.15
N ARG A 8 -0.20 28.19 4.46
CA ARG A 8 -0.46 26.86 3.92
C ARG A 8 -0.74 25.97 5.12
N ALA A 9 -2.01 25.58 5.26
CA ALA A 9 -2.42 24.51 6.16
C ALA A 9 -1.49 23.30 5.95
N PRO A 10 -1.21 22.49 7.00
CA PRO A 10 -0.57 21.21 6.82
C PRO A 10 -1.54 20.35 5.99
N SER A 11 -1.35 20.36 4.68
CA SER A 11 -2.00 19.44 3.77
C SER A 11 -1.62 18.05 4.27
N VAL A 12 -2.55 17.36 4.93
CA VAL A 12 -2.39 15.98 5.37
C VAL A 12 -1.78 15.20 4.22
N ARG A 13 -0.51 14.84 4.35
CA ARG A 13 0.30 14.39 3.22
C ARG A 13 0.08 12.90 3.06
N PHE A 14 -0.67 12.52 2.03
CA PHE A 14 -0.78 11.17 1.50
C PHE A 14 0.56 10.62 0.92
N LEU A 15 1.71 11.23 1.24
CA LEU A 15 3.06 10.78 0.85
C LEU A 15 3.31 9.27 1.06
N PRO A 16 2.89 8.65 2.18
CA PRO A 16 3.12 7.22 2.33
C PRO A 16 2.37 6.35 1.31
N LEU A 17 1.22 6.81 0.80
CA LEU A 17 0.48 6.11 -0.25
C LEU A 17 1.16 6.22 -1.61
N ALA A 18 1.89 7.31 -1.86
CA ALA A 18 2.71 7.44 -3.06
C ALA A 18 3.87 6.43 -3.05
N ALA A 19 4.55 6.27 -1.90
CA ALA A 19 5.59 5.26 -1.73
C ALA A 19 5.06 3.83 -1.91
N LEU A 20 3.86 3.55 -1.36
CA LEU A 20 3.18 2.26 -1.58
C LEU A 20 2.87 2.04 -3.06
N LYS A 21 2.37 3.06 -3.77
CA LYS A 21 2.09 2.96 -5.21
C LYS A 21 3.37 2.65 -5.98
N HIS A 22 4.47 3.36 -5.71
CA HIS A 22 5.76 3.10 -6.35
C HIS A 22 6.26 1.68 -6.07
N TYR A 23 6.19 1.23 -4.82
CA TYR A 23 6.54 -0.14 -4.45
C TYR A 23 5.74 -1.16 -5.27
N ILE A 24 4.41 -1.00 -5.36
CA ILE A 24 3.54 -1.88 -6.17
C ILE A 24 3.94 -1.81 -7.65
N ASP A 25 4.19 -0.62 -8.20
CA ASP A 25 4.60 -0.40 -9.59
C ASP A 25 5.94 -1.10 -9.90
N GLU A 26 6.90 -1.09 -8.97
CA GLU A 26 8.25 -1.63 -9.19
C GLU A 26 8.35 -3.14 -8.93
N THR A 27 7.60 -3.66 -7.95
CA THR A 27 7.70 -5.08 -7.54
C THR A 27 6.57 -5.96 -8.05
N LEU A 28 5.38 -5.43 -8.29
CA LEU A 28 4.18 -6.23 -8.58
C LEU A 28 3.58 -5.95 -9.96
N ASP A 29 3.67 -4.72 -10.46
CA ASP A 29 3.23 -4.39 -11.81
C ASP A 29 4.12 -5.12 -12.85
N HIS A 30 3.49 -5.72 -13.85
CA HIS A 30 4.14 -6.54 -14.89
C HIS A 30 4.97 -7.76 -14.41
N ARG A 31 4.87 -8.19 -13.14
CA ARG A 31 5.56 -9.38 -12.62
C ARG A 31 4.60 -10.53 -12.32
N HIS A 32 5.05 -11.76 -12.51
CA HIS A 32 4.32 -12.92 -12.00
C HIS A 32 4.47 -12.94 -10.48
N LEU A 33 3.35 -12.81 -9.74
CA LEU A 33 3.40 -12.77 -8.28
C LEU A 33 4.06 -14.01 -7.67
N ASN A 34 3.98 -15.16 -8.34
CA ASN A 34 4.66 -16.40 -7.97
C ASN A 34 6.20 -16.24 -7.91
N ASP A 35 6.78 -15.41 -8.78
CA ASP A 35 8.23 -15.12 -8.81
C ASP A 35 8.64 -14.18 -7.66
N VAL A 36 7.75 -13.25 -7.30
CA VAL A 36 8.00 -12.25 -6.23
C VAL A 36 7.92 -12.87 -4.84
N LEU A 37 7.01 -13.83 -4.63
CA LEU A 37 6.79 -14.47 -3.34
C LEU A 37 7.44 -15.85 -3.21
N GLY A 38 8.01 -16.39 -4.30
CA GLY A 38 8.77 -17.64 -4.29
C GLY A 38 7.95 -18.89 -3.95
N HIS A 39 6.63 -18.82 -4.06
CA HIS A 39 5.70 -19.90 -3.75
C HIS A 39 4.69 -20.09 -4.89
N ASP A 40 4.41 -21.35 -5.22
CA ASP A 40 3.42 -21.73 -6.26
C ASP A 40 1.99 -21.29 -5.90
N HIS A 41 1.71 -21.04 -4.62
CA HIS A 41 0.41 -20.63 -4.10
C HIS A 41 0.47 -19.20 -3.54
N VAL A 42 0.60 -18.21 -4.42
CA VAL A 42 0.34 -16.83 -4.04
C VAL A 42 -1.16 -16.63 -3.91
N THR A 43 -1.64 -16.56 -2.66
CA THR A 43 -3.02 -16.17 -2.37
C THR A 43 -3.09 -14.69 -1.99
N ALA A 44 -4.25 -14.09 -2.21
CA ALA A 44 -4.54 -12.72 -1.82
C ALA A 44 -4.35 -12.47 -0.30
N GLU A 45 -4.46 -13.51 0.54
CA GLU A 45 -4.19 -13.44 1.98
C GLU A 45 -2.70 -13.26 2.30
N CYS A 46 -1.81 -14.00 1.62
CA CYS A 46 -0.36 -13.83 1.77
C CYS A 46 0.08 -12.43 1.33
N LEU A 47 -0.49 -11.94 0.21
CA LEU A 47 -0.26 -10.58 -0.24
C LEU A 47 -0.73 -9.55 0.79
N ALA A 48 -1.96 -9.70 1.30
CA ALA A 48 -2.52 -8.77 2.27
C ALA A 48 -1.67 -8.70 3.56
N LYS A 49 -1.15 -9.84 4.03
CA LYS A 49 -0.23 -9.89 5.17
C LYS A 49 1.12 -9.22 4.86
N HIS A 50 1.71 -9.48 3.69
CA HIS A 50 2.97 -8.87 3.27
C HIS A 50 2.88 -7.35 3.16
N PHE A 51 1.80 -6.86 2.54
CA PHE A 51 1.52 -5.44 2.47
C PHE A 51 1.23 -4.84 3.84
N TYR A 52 0.53 -5.57 4.71
CA TYR A 52 0.31 -5.10 6.08
C TYR A 52 1.62 -4.89 6.82
N ASP A 53 2.55 -5.84 6.73
CA ASP A 53 3.86 -5.75 7.40
C ASP A 53 4.67 -4.54 6.89
N TRP A 54 4.74 -4.38 5.56
CA TRP A 54 5.41 -3.23 4.93
C TRP A 54 4.73 -1.91 5.31
N CYS A 55 3.40 -1.86 5.22
CA CYS A 55 2.63 -0.69 5.64
C CYS A 55 2.81 -0.42 7.12
N LYS A 56 2.92 -1.42 7.99
CA LYS A 56 3.11 -1.19 9.42
C LYS A 56 4.49 -0.63 9.74
N ALA A 57 5.51 -1.06 9.00
CA ALA A 57 6.87 -0.54 9.13
C ALA A 57 6.99 0.93 8.67
N GLN A 58 6.31 1.30 7.57
CA GLN A 58 6.39 2.65 6.99
C GLN A 58 5.28 3.60 7.50
N ILE A 59 4.14 3.03 7.89
CA ILE A 59 2.88 3.69 8.25
C ILE A 59 2.31 3.00 9.52
N PRO A 60 2.78 3.37 10.72
CA PRO A 60 2.33 2.75 11.95
C PRO A 60 0.82 2.93 12.19
N GLU A 61 0.16 3.89 11.53
CA GLU A 61 -1.29 4.13 11.55
C GLU A 61 -2.10 3.12 10.71
N THR A 62 -1.45 2.16 10.05
CA THR A 62 -2.15 1.12 9.27
C THR A 62 -2.95 0.20 10.19
N SER A 63 -4.27 0.20 9.99
CA SER A 63 -5.22 -0.63 10.74
C SER A 63 -5.65 -1.91 10.01
N ALA A 64 -5.69 -1.89 8.68
CA ALA A 64 -6.08 -3.04 7.86
C ALA A 64 -5.53 -2.87 6.44
N VAL A 65 -5.26 -3.98 5.75
CA VAL A 65 -4.91 -3.98 4.32
C VAL A 65 -5.87 -4.88 3.56
N ARG A 66 -6.33 -4.40 2.40
CA ARG A 66 -7.16 -5.18 1.48
C ARG A 66 -6.46 -5.31 0.13
N VAL A 67 -6.43 -6.53 -0.39
CA VAL A 67 -5.88 -6.85 -1.70
C VAL A 67 -6.97 -7.50 -2.53
N SER A 68 -7.13 -7.04 -3.77
CA SER A 68 -8.08 -7.60 -4.72
C SER A 68 -7.31 -8.11 -5.93
N GLU A 69 -7.27 -9.43 -6.09
CA GLU A 69 -6.57 -10.09 -7.20
C GLU A 69 -7.43 -10.11 -8.47
N THR A 70 -8.73 -10.32 -8.30
CA THR A 70 -9.74 -10.18 -9.35
C THR A 70 -10.80 -9.21 -8.85
N PRO A 71 -11.48 -8.45 -9.74
CA PRO A 71 -12.45 -7.44 -9.33
C PRO A 71 -13.61 -7.99 -8.46
N LYS A 72 -13.78 -9.31 -8.39
CA LYS A 72 -14.82 -10.01 -7.62
C LYS A 72 -14.32 -10.60 -6.29
N THR A 73 -13.01 -10.69 -6.07
CA THR A 73 -12.44 -11.35 -4.88
C THR A 73 -11.51 -10.40 -4.14
N TRP A 74 -11.74 -10.28 -2.83
CA TRP A 74 -11.05 -9.35 -1.95
C TRP A 74 -10.56 -10.13 -0.73
N ALA A 75 -9.26 -10.10 -0.46
CA ALA A 75 -8.71 -10.54 0.80
C ALA A 75 -8.49 -9.34 1.70
N GLU A 76 -8.95 -9.42 2.93
CA GLU A 76 -8.70 -8.43 3.96
C GLU A 76 -7.83 -9.06 5.04
N TYR A 77 -6.74 -8.39 5.39
CA TYR A 77 -5.93 -8.72 6.54
C TYR A 77 -6.12 -7.68 7.64
N ARG A 78 -6.51 -8.16 8.82
CA ARG A 78 -6.60 -7.40 10.08
C ARG A 78 -5.85 -8.19 11.17
N PRO A 79 -4.98 -7.54 11.96
CA PRO A 79 -4.39 -8.15 13.15
C PRO A 79 -5.42 -8.34 14.27
#